data_AF-A0A822JEL9-F1
#
_entry.id   AF-A0A822JEL9-F1
#
_cell.length_a   1.000
_cell.length_b   1.000
_cell.length_c   1.000
_cell.angle_alpha   90.00
_cell.angle_beta   90.00
_cell.angle_gamma   90.00
#
_symmetry.space_group_name_H-M   'P 1'
#
loop_
_entity.id
_entity.type
_entity.pdbx_description
1 polymer ?
#
loop_
_entity_poly.entity_id
_entity_poly.type
_entity_poly.pdbx_seq_one_letter_code
_entity_poly.pdbx_strand_id
1 'polypeptide(L)'
;MPKFCHDCGKTVKIEDAKFCNECGASFIEKTNEEIKTNKNELYIISKKEIKSEIEIEPSLNENMSPLSNKDLGNKLEAFTAEILEAEGWSVKKNEMRRLDSKFIAEWDIIATKKIKDKTLTKIVECKNYGNSVQREKIDAFIGKLSSFSEIKNPNPLFVSISFTDGARAQAVNKNITLWDKNDLIEKMFSIKIGRHGSQQKEIILPYALPLLIDYTKITNLELKNPDKVSVSRAKLFWRPFYTIKYSVNVTKSDPSGKSHTVKDDGICYVDAQDGTVLNLPTPKENDTLFDIFPTIKFKDSEEDLFLKELKHVPDHDYPIPTTDEYQSIKIDSKISKLIAKENAIGSIIYTNTKTFNYELKGKRKKNDDFDFELFPETRDFTIVPKKGDITIKETQIVHVPKWDIEFISGETIYRREVIGHKGTIIADPIGHCPQHKIIGLELFKKNTLAVCEIDGKALCKDHVFQCPSCKRWNCEDHSVKCSICGIHYCSEHITNKCSDCESLVCDECSLKCPICGRNHCKKHWVKCDKCNDEVCISCTTTKTSMLVFKKYICKKCQT
;
A
#
# COMPACT_ATOMS: atom_id res chain seq x y z
N MET A 1 -42.51 35.46 2.57
CA MET A 1 -41.50 35.25 1.51
C MET A 1 -41.20 33.77 1.44
N PRO A 2 -41.07 33.15 0.25
CA PRO A 2 -40.71 31.74 0.16
C PRO A 2 -39.35 31.52 0.83
N LYS A 3 -39.30 30.61 1.82
CA LYS A 3 -38.04 30.22 2.45
C LYS A 3 -37.28 29.31 1.47
N PHE A 4 -36.01 29.62 1.23
CA PHE A 4 -35.11 28.78 0.44
C PHE A 4 -34.16 28.06 1.38
N CYS A 5 -33.82 26.81 1.05
CA CYS A 5 -32.80 26.08 1.79
C CYS A 5 -31.42 26.72 1.52
N HIS A 6 -30.67 27.06 2.57
CA HIS A 6 -29.34 27.67 2.45
C HIS A 6 -28.31 26.73 1.82
N ASP A 7 -28.48 25.41 1.97
CA ASP A 7 -27.55 24.42 1.43
C ASP A 7 -27.83 24.05 -0.04
N CYS A 8 -29.10 23.92 -0.45
CA CYS A 8 -29.43 23.46 -1.81
C CYS A 8 -30.19 24.48 -2.68
N GLY A 9 -30.55 25.64 -2.14
CA GLY A 9 -31.19 26.74 -2.88
C GLY A 9 -32.64 26.47 -3.33
N LYS A 10 -33.22 25.31 -3.01
CA LYS A 10 -34.61 24.97 -3.35
C LYS A 10 -35.61 25.55 -2.36
N THR A 11 -36.82 25.80 -2.84
CA THR A 11 -37.94 26.33 -2.05
C THR A 11 -38.44 25.30 -1.04
N VAL A 12 -38.53 25.69 0.23
CA VAL A 12 -39.04 24.83 1.30
C VAL A 12 -40.57 24.84 1.24
N LYS A 13 -41.17 23.67 0.96
CA LYS A 13 -42.62 23.54 0.72
C LYS A 13 -43.47 23.55 2.00
N ILE A 14 -42.85 23.49 3.17
CA ILE A 14 -43.54 23.39 4.48
C ILE A 14 -43.01 24.53 5.36
N GLU A 15 -43.89 25.42 5.83
CA GLU A 15 -43.50 26.67 6.51
C GLU A 15 -42.71 26.46 7.82
N ASP A 16 -42.87 25.29 8.46
CA ASP A 16 -42.26 24.90 9.74
C ASP A 16 -41.35 23.65 9.65
N ALA A 17 -40.82 23.34 8.47
CA ALA A 17 -39.90 22.21 8.33
C ALA A 17 -38.64 22.43 9.22
N LYS A 18 -38.29 21.45 10.06
CA LYS A 18 -37.01 21.43 10.80
C LYS A 18 -35.83 21.00 9.93
N PHE A 19 -36.11 20.37 8.79
CA PHE A 19 -35.14 19.87 7.84
C PHE A 19 -35.59 20.12 6.40
N CYS A 20 -34.66 20.30 5.48
CA CYS A 20 -34.96 20.40 4.05
C CYS A 20 -35.48 19.06 3.54
N ASN A 21 -36.66 19.07 2.92
CA ASN A 21 -37.28 17.88 2.33
C ASN A 21 -36.54 17.34 1.09
N GLU A 22 -35.59 18.09 0.52
CA GLU A 22 -34.84 17.72 -0.67
C GLU A 22 -33.42 17.21 -0.35
N CYS A 23 -32.74 17.80 0.63
CA CYS A 23 -31.35 17.44 0.97
C CYS A 23 -31.12 17.03 2.43
N GLY A 24 -32.12 17.12 3.30
CA GLY A 24 -32.02 16.74 4.72
C GLY A 24 -31.31 17.74 5.63
N ALA A 25 -30.87 18.90 5.11
CA ALA A 25 -30.20 19.94 5.90
C ALA A 25 -31.09 20.48 7.02
N SER A 26 -30.57 20.57 8.25
CA SER A 26 -31.31 21.11 9.39
C SER A 26 -31.41 22.62 9.33
N PHE A 27 -32.58 23.18 9.64
CA PHE A 27 -32.79 24.63 9.74
C PHE A 27 -32.62 25.17 11.16
N ILE A 28 -32.11 24.35 12.09
CA ILE A 28 -31.85 24.77 13.47
C ILE A 28 -30.52 25.53 13.48
N GLU A 29 -30.60 26.85 13.62
CA GLU A 29 -29.44 27.70 13.85
C GLU A 29 -28.76 27.31 15.17
N LYS A 30 -27.51 26.85 15.11
CA LYS A 30 -26.69 26.69 16.31
C LYS A 30 -26.28 28.08 16.81
N THR A 31 -26.79 28.48 17.96
CA THR A 31 -26.33 29.68 18.66
C THR A 31 -24.89 29.49 19.16
N ASN A 32 -24.08 30.54 19.02
CA ASN A 32 -22.62 30.56 19.24
C ASN A 32 -22.16 30.40 20.71
N GLU A 33 -22.98 29.88 21.62
CA GLU A 33 -22.62 29.73 23.04
C GLU A 33 -22.21 28.29 23.45
N GLU A 34 -22.43 27.27 22.62
CA GLU A 34 -22.06 25.87 22.96
C GLU A 34 -20.62 25.46 22.58
N ILE A 35 -19.80 26.38 22.05
CA ILE A 35 -18.44 26.05 21.58
C ILE A 35 -17.36 26.11 22.69
N LYS A 36 -17.70 26.53 23.93
CA LYS A 36 -16.67 26.74 24.98
C LYS A 36 -16.59 25.72 26.12
N THR A 37 -17.39 24.67 26.18
CA THR A 37 -17.43 23.78 27.36
C THR A 37 -17.47 22.28 27.06
N ASN A 38 -16.78 21.80 26.01
CA ASN A 38 -16.68 20.36 25.79
C ASN A 38 -15.29 19.87 25.38
N LYS A 39 -14.29 20.15 26.23
CA LYS A 39 -12.95 19.54 26.15
C LYS A 39 -12.58 18.63 27.33
N ASN A 40 -13.40 18.49 28.38
CA ASN A 40 -12.94 17.82 29.61
C ASN A 40 -13.84 16.74 30.24
N GLU A 41 -14.93 16.28 29.62
CA GLU A 41 -15.77 15.21 30.22
C GLU A 41 -15.85 13.95 29.34
N LEU A 42 -14.70 13.51 28.86
CA LEU A 42 -14.51 12.21 28.23
C LEU A 42 -13.76 11.29 29.19
N TYR A 43 -14.30 11.05 30.38
CA TYR A 43 -13.95 9.88 31.20
C TYR A 43 -14.98 9.78 32.34
N ILE A 44 -15.51 8.57 32.57
CA ILE A 44 -16.50 8.24 33.62
C ILE A 44 -17.90 8.78 33.21
N ILE A 45 -18.88 7.99 32.76
CA ILE A 45 -19.63 7.02 33.54
C ILE A 45 -20.22 5.98 32.58
N SER A 46 -19.84 4.72 32.76
CA SER A 46 -20.63 3.58 32.30
C SER A 46 -21.68 3.21 33.34
N LYS A 47 -22.88 2.85 32.87
CA LYS A 47 -23.92 2.05 33.56
C LYS A 47 -24.56 2.69 34.80
N LYS A 48 -25.77 3.24 34.63
CA LYS A 48 -27.04 2.62 35.09
C LYS A 48 -28.21 3.59 34.91
N GLU A 49 -29.31 3.08 34.33
CA GLU A 49 -30.72 3.31 34.72
C GLU A 49 -31.22 4.77 34.78
N ILE A 50 -32.23 5.26 34.04
CA ILE A 50 -33.65 4.82 33.88
C ILE A 50 -34.26 5.82 32.85
N LYS A 51 -34.86 5.36 31.75
CA LYS A 51 -36.32 5.13 31.56
C LYS A 51 -37.21 6.38 31.70
N SER A 52 -37.68 6.92 30.56
CA SER A 52 -39.08 7.33 30.27
C SER A 52 -39.15 7.89 28.84
N GLU A 53 -39.79 7.15 27.93
CA GLU A 53 -41.09 7.47 27.32
C GLU A 53 -41.06 8.61 26.29
N ILE A 54 -40.97 8.22 25.01
CA ILE A 54 -41.74 8.87 23.94
C ILE A 54 -42.39 7.76 23.11
N GLU A 55 -43.71 7.80 23.12
CA GLU A 55 -44.66 6.92 22.44
C GLU A 55 -44.42 6.92 20.93
N ILE A 56 -44.38 5.73 20.34
CA ILE A 56 -44.58 5.52 18.91
C ILE A 56 -45.84 4.65 18.82
N GLU A 57 -46.90 5.22 18.25
CA GLU A 57 -48.11 4.46 17.96
C GLU A 57 -47.82 3.32 16.96
N PRO A 58 -48.45 2.14 17.15
CA PRO A 58 -48.06 0.93 16.47
C PRO A 58 -48.84 0.75 15.16
N SER A 59 -48.12 0.54 14.06
CA SER A 59 -48.70 -0.11 12.88
C SER A 59 -48.12 -1.53 12.74
N LEU A 60 -48.78 -2.46 13.42
CA LEU A 60 -49.01 -3.86 13.05
C LEU A 60 -47.86 -4.63 12.35
N ASN A 61 -47.15 -5.44 13.14
CA ASN A 61 -47.33 -6.90 13.06
C ASN A 61 -46.81 -7.58 14.34
N GLU A 62 -47.76 -8.02 15.16
CA GLU A 62 -47.55 -8.87 16.32
C GLU A 62 -47.24 -10.32 15.88
N ASN A 63 -46.54 -11.04 16.76
CA ASN A 63 -46.11 -12.44 16.67
C ASN A 63 -44.72 -12.70 16.07
N MET A 64 -43.66 -12.31 16.79
CA MET A 64 -42.39 -13.04 16.72
C MET A 64 -42.02 -13.56 18.11
N SER A 65 -42.09 -14.88 18.27
CA SER A 65 -41.40 -15.59 19.36
C SER A 65 -39.91 -15.25 19.35
N PRO A 66 -39.21 -15.26 20.51
CA PRO A 66 -37.77 -15.07 20.54
C PRO A 66 -37.11 -16.13 19.66
N LEU A 67 -36.43 -15.67 18.61
CA LEU A 67 -35.72 -16.55 17.67
C LEU A 67 -34.70 -17.38 18.44
N SER A 68 -34.69 -18.69 18.23
CA SER A 68 -33.68 -19.55 18.82
C SER A 68 -32.29 -19.22 18.25
N ASN A 69 -31.22 -19.55 18.97
CA ASN A 69 -29.85 -19.43 18.45
C ASN A 69 -29.66 -20.17 17.11
N LYS A 70 -30.42 -21.25 16.89
CA LYS A 70 -30.44 -21.98 15.63
C LYS A 70 -31.07 -21.15 14.50
N ASP A 71 -32.18 -20.46 14.78
CA ASP A 71 -32.84 -19.58 13.80
C ASP A 71 -31.97 -18.37 13.46
N LEU A 72 -31.24 -17.85 14.45
CA LEU A 72 -30.26 -16.77 14.25
C LEU A 72 -29.05 -17.23 13.43
N GLY A 73 -28.60 -18.47 13.60
CA GLY A 73 -27.57 -19.10 12.74
C GLY A 73 -28.05 -19.26 11.30
N ASN A 74 -29.23 -19.86 11.10
CA ASN A 74 -29.84 -20.05 9.78
C ASN A 74 -30.06 -18.70 9.06
N LYS A 75 -30.43 -17.65 9.79
CA LYS A 75 -30.56 -16.29 9.23
C LYS A 75 -29.21 -15.73 8.77
N LEU A 76 -28.15 -15.93 9.55
CA LEU A 76 -26.79 -15.51 9.17
C LEU A 76 -26.31 -16.25 7.92
N GLU A 77 -26.55 -17.55 7.83
CA GLU A 77 -26.25 -18.36 6.64
C GLU A 77 -27.04 -17.90 5.42
N ALA A 78 -28.35 -17.67 5.59
CA ALA A 78 -29.20 -17.18 4.52
C ALA A 78 -28.73 -15.83 4.00
N PHE A 79 -28.39 -14.92 4.90
CA PHE A 79 -27.85 -13.60 4.61
C PHE A 79 -26.49 -13.65 3.91
N THR A 80 -25.60 -14.52 4.38
CA THR A 80 -24.27 -14.73 3.77
C THR A 80 -24.40 -15.29 2.36
N ALA A 81 -25.33 -16.23 2.15
CA ALA A 81 -25.62 -16.76 0.83
C ALA A 81 -26.20 -15.72 -0.12
N GLU A 82 -27.14 -14.88 0.34
CA GLU A 82 -27.67 -13.77 -0.47
C GLU A 82 -26.55 -12.85 -0.94
N ILE A 83 -25.59 -12.54 -0.06
CA ILE A 83 -24.39 -11.78 -0.43
C ILE A 83 -23.58 -12.49 -1.51
N LEU A 84 -23.30 -13.79 -1.34
CA LEU A 84 -22.51 -14.56 -2.29
C LEU A 84 -23.23 -14.73 -3.64
N GLU A 85 -24.54 -14.96 -3.65
CA GLU A 85 -25.35 -15.02 -4.86
C GLU A 85 -25.31 -13.68 -5.60
N ALA A 86 -25.42 -12.56 -4.87
CA ALA A 86 -25.28 -11.23 -5.43
C ALA A 86 -23.85 -10.91 -5.94
N GLU A 87 -22.82 -11.52 -5.35
CA GLU A 87 -21.42 -11.52 -5.83
C GLU A 87 -21.21 -12.41 -7.08
N GLY A 88 -22.27 -13.07 -7.57
CA GLY A 88 -22.25 -13.92 -8.77
C GLY A 88 -21.80 -15.36 -8.51
N TRP A 89 -21.87 -15.84 -7.27
CA TRP A 89 -21.62 -17.23 -6.93
C TRP A 89 -22.89 -18.07 -7.03
N SER A 90 -22.76 -19.30 -7.51
CA SER A 90 -23.79 -20.33 -7.35
C SER A 90 -23.65 -20.98 -5.98
N VAL A 91 -24.63 -20.77 -5.11
CA VAL A 91 -24.56 -21.17 -3.71
C VAL A 91 -25.36 -22.45 -3.46
N LYS A 92 -24.81 -23.34 -2.63
CA LYS A 92 -25.49 -24.49 -2.04
C LYS A 92 -25.32 -24.46 -0.53
N LYS A 93 -26.43 -24.56 0.20
CA LYS A 93 -26.45 -24.57 1.68
C LYS A 93 -26.53 -26.00 2.21
N ASN A 94 -25.96 -26.24 3.38
CA ASN A 94 -26.10 -27.50 4.13
C ASN A 94 -25.75 -28.76 3.32
N GLU A 95 -24.65 -28.72 2.54
CA GLU A 95 -24.19 -29.92 1.85
C GLU A 95 -23.50 -30.87 2.84
N MET A 96 -24.13 -32.03 3.04
CA MET A 96 -23.56 -33.16 3.74
C MET A 96 -22.71 -33.98 2.76
N ARG A 97 -21.42 -34.14 3.05
CA ARG A 97 -20.54 -35.04 2.30
C ARG A 97 -20.05 -36.18 3.17
N ARG A 98 -20.08 -37.38 2.59
CA ARG A 98 -19.73 -38.63 3.26
C ARG A 98 -18.22 -38.81 3.19
N LEU A 99 -17.55 -38.77 4.34
CA LEU A 99 -16.17 -39.20 4.48
C LEU A 99 -16.13 -40.71 4.76
N ASP A 100 -15.19 -41.40 4.12
CA ASP A 100 -14.73 -42.78 4.36
C ASP A 100 -15.54 -43.53 5.42
N SER A 101 -16.70 -44.04 5.01
CA SER A 101 -17.59 -44.96 5.73
C SER A 101 -18.01 -44.64 7.19
N LYS A 102 -17.59 -43.54 7.83
CA LYS A 102 -17.91 -43.27 9.26
C LYS A 102 -18.18 -41.81 9.67
N PHE A 103 -17.97 -40.80 8.81
CA PHE A 103 -18.25 -39.40 9.20
C PHE A 103 -19.02 -38.64 8.12
N ILE A 104 -20.05 -37.91 8.54
CA ILE A 104 -20.74 -36.90 7.72
C ILE A 104 -20.30 -35.55 8.27
N ALA A 105 -19.55 -34.79 7.48
CA ALA A 105 -19.24 -33.40 7.79
C ALA A 105 -20.11 -32.50 6.90
N GLU A 106 -20.88 -31.63 7.54
CA GLU A 106 -21.82 -30.70 6.92
C GLU A 106 -21.17 -29.34 6.76
N TRP A 107 -21.16 -28.76 5.56
CA TRP A 107 -20.73 -27.38 5.34
C TRP A 107 -21.92 -26.45 5.34
N ASP A 108 -21.84 -25.34 6.09
CA ASP A 108 -22.91 -24.35 6.19
C ASP A 108 -23.23 -23.80 4.78
N ILE A 109 -22.20 -23.39 4.01
CA ILE A 109 -22.35 -22.96 2.61
C ILE A 109 -21.17 -23.40 1.75
N ILE A 110 -21.47 -23.92 0.56
CA ILE A 110 -20.51 -24.12 -0.55
C ILE A 110 -20.93 -23.23 -1.71
N ALA A 111 -20.06 -22.32 -2.11
CA ALA A 111 -20.29 -21.41 -3.21
C ALA A 111 -19.32 -21.71 -4.37
N THR A 112 -19.82 -21.77 -5.59
CA THR A 112 -19.01 -22.05 -6.79
C THR A 112 -19.17 -20.94 -7.82
N LYS A 113 -18.07 -20.55 -8.46
CA LYS A 113 -18.07 -19.54 -9.54
C LYS A 113 -17.19 -20.04 -10.68
N LYS A 114 -17.75 -20.08 -11.90
CA LYS A 114 -16.98 -20.42 -13.10
C LYS A 114 -16.39 -19.14 -13.69
N ILE A 115 -15.08 -19.11 -13.85
CA ILE A 115 -14.36 -18.01 -14.49
C ILE A 115 -13.48 -18.62 -15.59
N LYS A 116 -13.86 -18.39 -16.86
CA LYS A 116 -13.25 -19.05 -18.03
C LYS A 116 -13.27 -20.59 -17.85
N ASP A 117 -12.10 -21.24 -17.89
CA ASP A 117 -11.94 -22.69 -17.77
C ASP A 117 -11.70 -23.18 -16.32
N LYS A 118 -11.75 -22.28 -15.32
CA LYS A 118 -11.52 -22.62 -13.91
C LYS A 118 -12.80 -22.50 -13.09
N THR A 119 -13.06 -23.49 -12.24
CA THR A 119 -14.12 -23.43 -11.23
C THR A 119 -13.50 -23.05 -9.89
N LEU A 120 -13.88 -21.90 -9.35
CA LEU A 120 -13.54 -21.50 -8.00
C LEU A 120 -14.59 -22.08 -7.03
N THR A 121 -14.12 -22.61 -5.91
CA THR A 121 -14.96 -23.13 -4.84
C THR A 121 -14.63 -22.40 -3.55
N LYS A 122 -15.63 -21.75 -2.96
CA LYS A 122 -15.56 -21.08 -1.67
C LYS A 122 -16.33 -21.89 -0.64
N ILE A 123 -15.67 -22.23 0.46
CA ILE A 123 -16.24 -23.02 1.56
C ILE A 123 -16.47 -22.08 2.73
N VAL A 124 -17.70 -22.03 3.23
CA VAL A 124 -18.11 -21.04 4.22
C VAL A 124 -18.59 -21.73 5.47
N GLU A 125 -18.10 -21.27 6.62
CA GLU A 125 -18.65 -21.57 7.93
C GLU A 125 -19.24 -20.30 8.53
N CYS A 126 -20.50 -20.37 8.97
CA CYS A 126 -21.23 -19.29 9.59
C CYS A 126 -21.47 -19.63 11.06
N LYS A 127 -21.09 -18.72 11.98
CA LYS A 127 -21.33 -18.89 13.41
C LYS A 127 -21.86 -17.60 14.02
N ASN A 128 -23.13 -17.64 14.42
CA ASN A 128 -23.77 -16.54 15.12
C ASN A 128 -23.57 -16.68 16.64
N TYR A 129 -22.40 -16.27 17.12
CA TYR A 129 -22.09 -16.28 18.55
C TYR A 129 -22.38 -14.91 19.19
N GLY A 130 -22.88 -14.93 20.43
CA GLY A 130 -23.02 -13.72 21.24
C GLY A 130 -21.68 -13.16 21.74
N ASN A 131 -20.61 -13.96 21.69
CA ASN A 131 -19.25 -13.60 22.06
C ASN A 131 -18.32 -13.69 20.84
N SER A 132 -17.20 -12.96 20.88
CA SER A 132 -16.19 -13.01 19.83
C SER A 132 -15.63 -14.41 19.63
N VAL A 133 -15.52 -14.81 18.36
CA VAL A 133 -14.93 -16.09 17.95
C VAL A 133 -13.48 -16.15 18.40
N GLN A 134 -13.14 -17.23 19.11
CA GLN A 134 -11.79 -17.52 19.56
C GLN A 134 -11.01 -18.37 18.56
N ARG A 135 -9.69 -18.43 18.72
CA ARG A 135 -8.75 -19.11 17.81
C ARG A 135 -9.11 -20.58 17.57
N GLU A 136 -9.54 -21.27 18.60
CA GLU A 136 -9.84 -22.71 18.60
C GLU A 136 -10.96 -23.05 17.60
N LYS A 137 -11.86 -22.11 17.34
CA LYS A 137 -12.94 -22.29 16.35
C LYS A 137 -12.44 -22.17 14.91
N ILE A 138 -11.45 -21.30 14.67
CA ILE A 138 -10.77 -21.20 13.39
C ILE A 138 -9.95 -22.49 13.16
N ASP A 139 -9.25 -22.98 14.19
CA ASP A 139 -8.51 -24.25 14.12
C ASP A 139 -9.42 -25.45 13.85
N ALA A 140 -10.61 -25.51 14.47
CA ALA A 140 -11.61 -26.54 14.17
C ALA A 140 -12.09 -26.50 12.71
N PHE A 141 -12.31 -25.29 12.16
CA PHE A 141 -12.67 -25.10 10.76
C PHE A 141 -11.54 -25.54 9.81
N ILE A 142 -10.28 -25.25 10.14
CA ILE A 142 -9.12 -25.73 9.39
C ILE A 142 -9.03 -27.25 9.39
N GLY A 143 -9.24 -27.88 10.55
CA GLY A 143 -9.27 -29.35 10.66
C GLY A 143 -10.35 -29.95 9.77
N LYS A 144 -11.53 -29.32 9.73
CA LYS A 144 -12.63 -29.71 8.84
C LYS A 144 -12.22 -29.59 7.37
N LEU A 145 -11.61 -28.47 6.95
CA LEU A 145 -11.16 -28.25 5.57
C LEU A 145 -10.12 -29.29 5.13
N SER A 146 -9.17 -29.60 6.00
CA SER A 146 -8.08 -30.57 5.73
C SER A 146 -8.60 -32.00 5.53
N SER A 147 -9.81 -32.28 5.99
CA SER A 147 -10.46 -33.58 5.84
C SER A 147 -11.12 -33.78 4.45
N PHE A 148 -11.11 -32.77 3.57
CA PHE A 148 -11.70 -32.84 2.23
C PHE A 148 -10.65 -32.68 1.12
N SER A 149 -9.98 -33.77 0.77
CA SER A 149 -8.96 -33.80 -0.30
C SER A 149 -9.52 -33.62 -1.73
N GLU A 150 -10.84 -33.75 -1.91
CA GLU A 150 -11.51 -33.62 -3.21
C GLU A 150 -11.61 -32.16 -3.70
N ILE A 151 -11.62 -31.19 -2.79
CA ILE A 151 -11.73 -29.78 -3.15
C ILE A 151 -10.33 -29.24 -3.44
N LYS A 152 -9.97 -29.15 -4.72
CA LYS A 152 -8.71 -28.54 -5.15
C LYS A 152 -8.75 -27.03 -4.86
N ASN A 153 -7.84 -26.56 -4.00
CA ASN A 153 -7.67 -25.16 -3.59
C ASN A 153 -8.97 -24.48 -3.12
N PRO A 154 -9.52 -24.88 -1.95
CA PRO A 154 -10.66 -24.19 -1.38
C PRO A 154 -10.30 -22.74 -1.07
N ASN A 155 -11.22 -21.81 -1.29
CA ASN A 155 -11.15 -20.44 -0.78
C ASN A 155 -12.00 -20.38 0.51
N PRO A 156 -11.40 -20.54 1.71
CA PRO A 156 -12.17 -20.67 2.93
C PRO A 156 -12.61 -19.30 3.48
N LEU A 157 -13.88 -19.21 3.87
CA LEU A 157 -14.52 -18.04 4.46
C LEU A 157 -15.14 -18.41 5.81
N PHE A 158 -14.86 -17.63 6.84
CA PHE A 158 -15.50 -17.77 8.14
C PHE A 158 -16.28 -16.51 8.49
N VAL A 159 -17.56 -16.66 8.80
CA VAL A 159 -18.49 -15.55 9.03
C VAL A 159 -19.00 -15.57 10.46
N SER A 160 -18.88 -14.43 11.16
CA SER A 160 -19.39 -14.24 12.52
C SER A 160 -19.70 -12.77 12.77
N ILE A 161 -20.25 -12.44 13.93
CA ILE A 161 -20.48 -11.04 14.35
C ILE A 161 -19.17 -10.39 14.78
N SER A 162 -18.27 -11.13 15.44
CA SER A 162 -16.98 -10.61 15.91
C SER A 162 -15.92 -11.71 16.11
N PHE A 163 -14.65 -11.31 16.12
CA PHE A 163 -13.48 -12.18 16.28
C PHE A 163 -12.50 -11.58 17.30
N THR A 164 -11.77 -12.44 18.02
CA THR A 164 -10.62 -12.02 18.83
C THR A 164 -9.38 -11.83 17.97
N ASP A 165 -8.38 -11.10 18.47
CA ASP A 165 -7.12 -10.88 17.76
C ASP A 165 -6.39 -12.20 17.46
N GLY A 166 -6.44 -13.16 18.39
CA GLY A 166 -5.89 -14.49 18.19
C GLY A 166 -6.57 -15.26 17.05
N ALA A 167 -7.90 -15.11 16.89
CA ALA A 167 -8.62 -15.72 15.77
C ALA A 167 -8.28 -15.05 14.43
N ARG A 168 -8.15 -13.71 14.41
CA ARG A 168 -7.73 -12.97 13.22
C ARG A 168 -6.32 -13.34 12.78
N ALA A 169 -5.36 -13.38 13.71
CA ALA A 169 -3.99 -13.78 13.42
C ALA A 169 -3.91 -15.20 12.85
N GLN A 170 -4.69 -16.14 13.42
CA GLN A 170 -4.74 -17.51 12.92
C GLN A 170 -5.37 -17.62 11.54
N ALA A 171 -6.43 -16.87 11.26
CA ALA A 171 -7.07 -16.84 9.95
C ALA A 171 -6.12 -16.31 8.86
N VAL A 172 -5.37 -15.24 9.15
CA VAL A 172 -4.35 -14.69 8.24
C VAL A 172 -3.27 -15.73 7.96
N ASN A 173 -2.72 -16.37 8.99
CA ASN A 173 -1.70 -17.41 8.85
C ASN A 173 -2.15 -18.61 7.99
N LYS A 174 -3.47 -18.85 7.92
CA LYS A 174 -4.06 -20.00 7.24
C LYS A 174 -4.86 -19.62 5.98
N ASN A 175 -4.70 -18.40 5.50
CA ASN A 175 -5.38 -17.85 4.32
C ASN A 175 -6.91 -18.02 4.37
N ILE A 176 -7.50 -17.78 5.55
CA ILE A 176 -8.95 -17.78 5.75
C ILE A 176 -9.46 -16.35 5.70
N THR A 177 -10.42 -16.10 4.82
CA THR A 177 -11.14 -14.83 4.80
C THR A 177 -12.09 -14.79 5.98
N LEU A 178 -12.15 -13.66 6.69
CA LEU A 178 -13.11 -13.45 7.77
C LEU A 178 -14.11 -12.37 7.35
N TRP A 179 -15.41 -12.59 7.59
CA TRP A 179 -16.42 -11.54 7.57
C TRP A 179 -16.98 -11.33 8.97
N ASP A 180 -16.82 -10.13 9.49
CA ASP A 180 -17.42 -9.68 10.73
C ASP A 180 -18.70 -8.84 10.49
N LYS A 181 -19.29 -8.33 11.57
CA LYS A 181 -20.50 -7.50 11.51
C LYS A 181 -20.37 -6.33 10.52
N ASN A 182 -19.22 -5.67 10.48
CA ASN A 182 -19.04 -4.50 9.61
C ASN A 182 -18.96 -4.92 8.15
N ASP A 183 -18.22 -5.99 7.85
CA ASP A 183 -18.14 -6.55 6.49
C ASP A 183 -19.53 -6.93 5.96
N LEU A 184 -20.33 -7.58 6.81
CA LEU A 184 -21.70 -7.99 6.50
C LEU A 184 -22.63 -6.79 6.23
N ILE A 185 -22.53 -5.75 7.06
CA ILE A 185 -23.31 -4.52 6.87
C ILE A 185 -22.91 -3.82 5.57
N GLU A 186 -21.61 -3.66 5.31
CA GLU A 186 -21.11 -2.99 4.10
C GLU A 186 -21.54 -3.72 2.83
N LYS A 187 -21.40 -5.05 2.81
CA LYS A 187 -21.80 -5.90 1.69
C LYS A 187 -23.30 -5.86 1.45
N MET A 188 -24.10 -5.98 2.49
CA MET A 188 -25.56 -5.91 2.35
C MET A 188 -26.04 -4.52 1.97
N PHE A 189 -25.44 -3.48 2.53
CA PHE A 189 -25.74 -2.11 2.12
C PHE A 189 -25.48 -1.94 0.62
N SER A 190 -24.36 -2.47 0.12
CA SER A 190 -24.01 -2.48 -1.31
C SER A 190 -25.02 -3.22 -2.19
N ILE A 191 -25.58 -4.33 -1.71
CA ILE A 191 -26.65 -5.07 -2.41
C ILE A 191 -27.94 -4.26 -2.45
N LYS A 192 -28.38 -3.73 -1.30
CA LYS A 192 -29.67 -3.01 -1.19
C LYS A 192 -29.73 -1.71 -1.98
N ILE A 193 -28.60 -1.03 -2.16
CA ILE A 193 -28.51 0.15 -3.04
C ILE A 193 -28.37 -0.21 -4.52
N GLY A 194 -28.53 -1.50 -4.89
CA GLY A 194 -28.48 -1.98 -6.27
C GLY A 194 -27.08 -1.98 -6.88
N ARG A 195 -26.00 -1.87 -6.08
CA ARG A 195 -24.61 -1.94 -6.55
C ARG A 195 -24.07 -3.38 -6.65
N HIS A 196 -24.93 -4.36 -6.43
CA HIS A 196 -24.60 -5.76 -6.59
C HIS A 196 -25.66 -6.42 -7.46
N GLY A 197 -25.25 -6.89 -8.64
CA GLY A 197 -26.12 -7.53 -9.64
C GLY A 197 -26.66 -6.64 -10.74
N SER A 198 -26.51 -5.31 -10.68
CA SER A 198 -26.65 -4.48 -11.88
C SER A 198 -25.31 -4.46 -12.62
N GLN A 199 -25.35 -4.53 -13.95
CA GLN A 199 -24.24 -4.11 -14.82
C GLN A 199 -23.50 -2.97 -14.11
N GLN A 200 -22.24 -3.19 -13.69
CA GLN A 200 -21.45 -2.15 -13.03
C GLN A 200 -21.59 -0.91 -13.89
N LYS A 201 -22.34 0.07 -13.39
CA LYS A 201 -22.58 1.31 -14.13
C LYS A 201 -21.19 1.85 -14.35
N GLU A 202 -20.74 1.80 -15.60
CA GLU A 202 -19.39 2.13 -15.99
C GLU A 202 -19.08 3.47 -15.32
N ILE A 203 -18.15 3.46 -14.36
CA ILE A 203 -17.84 4.70 -13.65
C ILE A 203 -17.04 5.49 -14.67
N ILE A 204 -17.71 6.43 -15.31
CA ILE A 204 -17.12 7.31 -16.30
C ILE A 204 -16.51 8.50 -15.55
N LEU A 205 -15.21 8.69 -15.73
CA LEU A 205 -14.47 9.83 -15.22
C LEU A 205 -14.48 10.92 -16.29
N PRO A 206 -14.98 12.13 -16.00
CA PRO A 206 -15.08 13.20 -17.01
C PRO A 206 -13.72 13.53 -17.64
N TYR A 207 -12.66 13.52 -16.83
CA TYR A 207 -11.29 13.60 -17.30
C TYR A 207 -10.42 12.65 -16.48
N ALA A 208 -9.68 11.78 -17.16
CA ALA A 208 -8.70 10.92 -16.52
C ALA A 208 -7.47 10.70 -17.41
N LEU A 209 -6.31 10.49 -16.80
CA LEU A 209 -5.18 9.95 -17.53
C LEU A 209 -5.43 8.45 -17.80
N PRO A 210 -5.23 7.96 -19.04
CA PRO A 210 -5.54 6.57 -19.36
C PRO A 210 -4.62 5.60 -18.60
N LEU A 211 -5.17 4.44 -18.25
CA LEU A 211 -4.43 3.35 -17.61
C LEU A 211 -3.63 2.56 -18.66
N LEU A 212 -2.34 2.85 -18.84
CA LEU A 212 -1.49 2.11 -19.81
C LEU A 212 -0.79 0.90 -19.20
N ILE A 213 -0.63 0.88 -17.87
CA ILE A 213 -0.11 -0.26 -17.12
C ILE A 213 -1.26 -1.00 -16.46
N ASP A 214 -1.60 -2.16 -17.00
CA ASP A 214 -2.64 -3.04 -16.50
C ASP A 214 -2.19 -3.90 -15.30
N TYR A 215 -3.14 -4.65 -14.74
CA TYR A 215 -2.92 -5.56 -13.62
C TYR A 215 -1.84 -6.63 -13.90
N THR A 216 -1.78 -7.17 -15.12
CA THR A 216 -0.83 -8.24 -15.46
C THR A 216 0.59 -7.69 -15.48
N LYS A 217 0.78 -6.50 -16.05
CA LYS A 217 2.09 -5.83 -16.09
C LYS A 217 2.57 -5.43 -14.69
N ILE A 218 1.68 -4.86 -13.85
CA ILE A 218 2.09 -4.34 -12.54
C ILE A 218 2.38 -5.45 -11.52
N THR A 219 1.73 -6.61 -11.64
CA THR A 219 1.95 -7.77 -10.77
C THR A 219 3.07 -8.68 -11.25
N ASN A 220 3.57 -8.50 -12.48
CA ASN A 220 4.71 -9.24 -12.99
C ASN A 220 5.97 -8.90 -12.19
N LEU A 221 6.69 -9.94 -11.78
CA LEU A 221 7.95 -9.85 -11.04
C LEU A 221 9.01 -10.63 -11.80
N GLU A 222 10.13 -9.98 -12.14
CA GLU A 222 11.27 -10.58 -12.86
C GLU A 222 12.15 -11.44 -11.93
N LEU A 223 11.52 -12.29 -11.11
CA LEU A 223 12.19 -13.16 -10.15
C LEU A 223 12.50 -14.52 -10.77
N LYS A 224 13.49 -15.23 -10.22
CA LYS A 224 13.78 -16.62 -10.56
C LYS A 224 12.80 -17.61 -9.94
N ASN A 225 12.07 -17.22 -8.90
CA ASN A 225 11.06 -18.02 -8.20
C ASN A 225 9.77 -17.22 -7.95
N PRO A 226 9.11 -16.69 -8.99
CA PRO A 226 7.94 -15.83 -8.84
C PRO A 226 6.73 -16.56 -8.22
N ASP A 227 6.70 -17.90 -8.31
CA ASP A 227 5.71 -18.78 -7.68
C ASP A 227 5.72 -18.73 -6.15
N LYS A 228 6.80 -18.20 -5.56
CA LYS A 228 6.96 -18.01 -4.10
C LYS A 228 6.43 -16.66 -3.63
N VAL A 229 5.82 -15.90 -4.52
CA VAL A 229 5.20 -14.61 -4.24
C VAL A 229 3.76 -14.65 -4.70
N SER A 230 2.84 -14.24 -3.83
CA SER A 230 1.42 -14.11 -4.15
C SER A 230 0.95 -12.69 -3.93
N VAL A 231 0.06 -12.20 -4.79
CA VAL A 231 -0.65 -10.93 -4.57
C VAL A 231 -1.75 -11.16 -3.56
N SER A 232 -1.67 -10.51 -2.40
CA SER A 232 -2.71 -10.58 -1.36
C SER A 232 -3.76 -9.50 -1.52
N ARG A 233 -3.38 -8.34 -2.08
CA ARG A 233 -4.27 -7.21 -2.30
C ARG A 233 -3.86 -6.43 -3.53
N ALA A 234 -4.83 -6.03 -4.34
CA ALA A 234 -4.62 -5.13 -5.47
C ALA A 234 -5.72 -4.07 -5.52
N LYS A 235 -5.31 -2.80 -5.44
CA LYS A 235 -6.21 -1.65 -5.53
C LYS A 235 -5.73 -0.70 -6.62
N LEU A 236 -6.67 -0.24 -7.44
CA LEU A 236 -6.47 0.82 -8.42
C LEU A 236 -7.21 2.07 -7.93
N PHE A 237 -6.47 3.08 -7.51
CA PHE A 237 -7.00 4.36 -7.07
C PHE A 237 -7.05 5.37 -8.21
N TRP A 238 -8.14 6.11 -8.34
CA TRP A 238 -8.25 7.26 -9.24
C TRP A 238 -8.17 8.53 -8.40
N ARG A 239 -6.98 9.11 -8.29
CA ARG A 239 -6.70 10.28 -7.43
C ARG A 239 -7.07 11.57 -8.17
N PRO A 240 -7.91 12.44 -7.58
CA PRO A 240 -8.36 13.67 -8.23
C PRO A 240 -7.37 14.85 -8.05
N PHE A 241 -7.16 15.60 -9.14
CA PHE A 241 -6.40 16.85 -9.17
C PHE A 241 -7.18 17.92 -9.92
N TYR A 242 -7.13 19.16 -9.45
CA TYR A 242 -7.62 20.31 -10.23
C TYR A 242 -6.51 20.81 -11.14
N THR A 243 -6.84 21.02 -12.41
CA THR A 243 -5.97 21.72 -13.36
C THR A 243 -6.62 23.06 -13.71
N ILE A 244 -5.89 24.15 -13.50
CA ILE A 244 -6.40 25.53 -13.54
C ILE A 244 -5.56 26.31 -14.54
N LYS A 245 -6.14 26.63 -15.70
CA LYS A 245 -5.50 27.51 -16.69
C LYS A 245 -5.67 28.95 -16.27
N TYR A 246 -4.57 29.71 -16.21
CA TYR A 246 -4.58 31.09 -15.76
C TYR A 246 -3.80 32.02 -16.71
N SER A 247 -4.04 33.31 -16.57
CA SER A 247 -3.18 34.37 -17.11
C SER A 247 -3.16 35.58 -16.18
N VAL A 248 -1.99 36.19 -16.04
CA VAL A 248 -1.72 37.40 -15.26
C VAL A 248 -1.27 38.48 -16.22
N ASN A 249 -1.81 39.69 -16.07
CA ASN A 249 -1.32 40.85 -16.80
C ASN A 249 -1.51 42.11 -15.95
N VAL A 250 -0.43 42.55 -15.30
CA VAL A 250 -0.42 43.74 -14.44
C VAL A 250 0.52 44.76 -15.04
N THR A 251 0.10 46.02 -15.11
CA THR A 251 0.99 47.14 -15.41
C THR A 251 0.86 48.19 -14.32
N LYS A 252 1.98 48.61 -13.72
CA LYS A 252 2.04 49.69 -12.74
C LYS A 252 3.21 50.61 -13.02
N SER A 253 3.01 51.90 -12.83
CA SER A 253 4.10 52.87 -12.89
C SER A 253 4.79 52.99 -11.54
N ASP A 254 6.12 53.02 -11.56
CA ASP A 254 6.93 53.35 -10.41
C ASP A 254 6.85 54.87 -10.09
N PRO A 255 7.40 55.32 -8.94
CA PRO A 255 7.39 56.74 -8.58
C PRO A 255 8.17 57.66 -9.54
N SER A 256 9.04 57.12 -10.41
CA SER A 256 9.74 57.90 -11.44
C SER A 256 8.85 58.20 -12.67
N GLY A 257 7.71 57.51 -12.76
CA GLY A 257 6.76 57.54 -13.88
C GLY A 257 6.98 56.42 -14.90
N LYS A 258 7.96 55.54 -14.71
CA LYS A 258 8.25 54.42 -15.62
C LYS A 258 7.28 53.28 -15.35
N SER A 259 6.61 52.80 -16.39
CA SER A 259 5.70 51.65 -16.30
C SER A 259 6.44 50.33 -16.34
N HIS A 260 6.07 49.43 -15.43
CA HIS A 260 6.55 48.06 -15.35
C HIS A 260 5.37 47.10 -15.54
N THR A 261 5.58 46.05 -16.31
CA THR A 261 4.55 45.07 -16.66
C THR A 261 4.97 43.68 -16.20
N VAL A 262 4.04 42.98 -15.53
CA VAL A 262 4.16 41.56 -15.18
C VAL A 262 3.12 40.78 -15.96
N LYS A 263 3.59 39.89 -16.84
CA LYS A 263 2.77 38.96 -17.63
C LYS A 263 3.22 37.53 -17.36
N ASP A 264 2.25 36.65 -17.19
CA ASP A 264 2.46 35.21 -17.00
C ASP A 264 1.21 34.45 -17.44
N ASP A 265 1.36 33.25 -17.96
CA ASP A 265 0.27 32.37 -18.31
C ASP A 265 0.70 30.91 -18.20
N GLY A 266 -0.23 30.05 -17.77
CA GLY A 266 0.12 28.66 -17.51
C GLY A 266 -1.02 27.84 -16.95
N ILE A 267 -0.64 26.65 -16.49
CA ILE A 267 -1.53 25.70 -15.81
C ILE A 267 -1.02 25.53 -14.39
N CYS A 268 -1.90 25.67 -13.42
CA CYS A 268 -1.67 25.36 -12.03
C CYS A 268 -2.32 24.00 -11.70
N TYR A 269 -1.58 23.11 -11.05
CA TYR A 269 -2.06 21.80 -10.60
C TYR A 269 -2.24 21.82 -9.09
N VAL A 270 -3.44 21.48 -8.61
CA VAL A 270 -3.79 21.47 -7.19
C VAL A 270 -4.31 20.09 -6.82
N ASP A 271 -3.74 19.46 -5.80
CA ASP A 271 -4.25 18.20 -5.27
C ASP A 271 -5.62 18.42 -4.60
N ALA A 272 -6.63 17.66 -5.01
CA ALA A 272 -7.99 17.81 -4.51
C ALA A 272 -8.22 17.17 -3.13
N GLN A 273 -7.22 16.51 -2.55
CA GLN A 273 -7.26 15.91 -1.22
C GLN A 273 -6.89 16.90 -0.11
N ASP A 274 -5.88 17.74 -0.33
CA ASP A 274 -5.33 18.63 0.69
C ASP A 274 -5.22 20.09 0.24
N GLY A 275 -5.33 20.37 -1.06
CA GLY A 275 -5.20 21.71 -1.62
C GLY A 275 -3.78 22.14 -1.93
N THR A 276 -2.81 21.24 -1.87
CA THR A 276 -1.41 21.52 -2.18
C THR A 276 -1.24 21.88 -3.66
N VAL A 277 -0.54 22.97 -3.94
CA VAL A 277 -0.20 23.41 -5.30
C VAL A 277 1.13 22.78 -5.72
N LEU A 278 1.13 21.99 -6.79
CA LEU A 278 2.25 21.11 -7.12
C LEU A 278 3.38 21.79 -7.91
N ASN A 279 3.04 22.75 -8.77
CA ASN A 279 3.97 23.30 -9.76
C ASN A 279 4.32 24.78 -9.56
N LEU A 280 3.80 25.39 -8.51
CA LEU A 280 4.11 26.76 -8.13
C LEU A 280 4.50 26.77 -6.65
N PRO A 281 5.50 27.58 -6.26
CA PRO A 281 5.85 27.72 -4.86
C PRO A 281 4.68 28.29 -4.05
N THR A 282 4.50 27.76 -2.85
CA THR A 282 3.55 28.26 -1.88
C THR A 282 4.27 29.18 -0.88
N PRO A 283 3.66 30.30 -0.46
CA PRO A 283 4.25 31.13 0.59
C PRO A 283 4.29 30.34 1.90
N LYS A 284 5.49 30.09 2.44
CA LYS A 284 5.62 29.56 3.80
C LYS A 284 5.44 30.68 4.81
N GLU A 285 4.91 30.37 6.00
CA GLU A 285 4.66 31.34 7.08
C GLU A 285 5.90 32.13 7.56
N ASN A 286 7.13 31.74 7.15
CA ASN A 286 8.38 32.38 7.54
C ASN A 286 9.33 32.72 6.37
N ASP A 287 8.89 32.73 5.12
CA ASP A 287 9.79 33.01 4.00
C ASP A 287 10.10 34.51 3.89
N THR A 288 11.28 34.91 4.39
CA THR A 288 11.94 36.14 3.94
C THR A 288 12.37 35.98 2.48
N LEU A 289 12.28 37.05 1.70
CA LEU A 289 12.44 37.10 0.23
C LEU A 289 13.82 36.63 -0.34
N PHE A 290 14.69 35.97 0.45
CA PHE A 290 16.08 35.66 0.09
C PHE A 290 16.42 34.17 -0.11
N ASP A 291 15.51 33.22 0.09
CA ASP A 291 15.83 31.78 -0.03
C ASP A 291 15.61 31.20 -1.45
N ILE A 292 16.16 31.87 -2.47
CA ILE A 292 16.22 31.36 -3.85
C ILE A 292 17.59 30.74 -4.12
N PHE A 293 17.91 29.64 -3.43
CA PHE A 293 19.00 28.74 -3.86
C PHE A 293 18.40 27.38 -4.22
N PRO A 294 18.76 26.78 -5.38
CA PRO A 294 18.30 25.46 -5.74
C PRO A 294 18.95 24.44 -4.80
N THR A 295 18.19 23.98 -3.82
CA THR A 295 18.56 22.80 -3.05
C THR A 295 18.58 21.62 -4.01
N ILE A 296 19.72 20.93 -4.06
CA ILE A 296 19.91 19.70 -4.83
C ILE A 296 18.90 18.68 -4.29
N LYS A 297 17.75 18.53 -4.96
CA LYS A 297 16.76 17.50 -4.65
C LYS A 297 17.33 16.14 -5.08
N PHE A 298 17.76 15.34 -4.10
CA PHE A 298 18.31 14.00 -4.34
C PHE A 298 17.25 12.94 -4.69
N LYS A 299 15.95 13.24 -4.55
CA LYS A 299 14.83 12.35 -4.91
C LYS A 299 13.57 13.18 -5.20
N ASP A 300 12.84 12.82 -6.25
CA ASP A 300 11.52 13.41 -6.54
C ASP A 300 10.54 13.04 -5.39
N SER A 301 9.76 14.01 -4.90
CA SER A 301 8.63 13.70 -4.01
C SER A 301 7.51 12.98 -4.78
N GLU A 302 6.55 12.35 -4.08
CA GLU A 302 5.37 11.77 -4.74
C GLU A 302 4.63 12.82 -5.58
N GLU A 303 4.55 14.05 -5.09
CA GLU A 303 3.96 15.20 -5.81
C GLU A 303 4.72 15.52 -7.10
N ASP A 304 6.06 15.53 -7.05
CA ASP A 304 6.91 15.75 -8.22
C ASP A 304 6.67 14.66 -9.29
N LEU A 305 6.43 13.42 -8.89
CA LEU A 305 6.08 12.31 -9.80
C LEU A 305 4.70 12.50 -10.43
N PHE A 306 3.67 12.84 -9.65
CA PHE A 306 2.33 13.13 -10.18
C PHE A 306 2.34 14.33 -11.13
N LEU A 307 3.13 15.37 -10.82
CA LEU A 307 3.25 16.55 -11.66
C LEU A 307 3.81 16.22 -13.05
N LYS A 308 4.76 15.28 -13.15
CA LYS A 308 5.29 14.81 -14.44
C LYS A 308 4.19 14.14 -15.28
N GLU A 309 3.27 13.42 -14.63
CA GLU A 309 2.16 12.71 -15.28
C GLU A 309 1.02 13.67 -15.68
N LEU A 310 0.68 14.64 -14.83
CA LEU A 310 -0.41 15.60 -15.06
C LEU A 310 -0.18 16.54 -16.26
N LYS A 311 1.05 16.62 -16.78
CA LYS A 311 1.36 17.34 -18.02
C LYS A 311 0.82 16.66 -19.28
N HIS A 312 0.36 15.41 -19.19
CA HIS A 312 -0.25 14.69 -20.29
C HIS A 312 -1.71 15.12 -20.47
N VAL A 313 -2.20 15.00 -21.70
CA VAL A 313 -3.58 15.31 -22.03
C VAL A 313 -4.47 14.20 -21.46
N PRO A 314 -5.48 14.51 -20.62
CA PRO A 314 -6.42 13.52 -20.13
C PRO A 314 -7.43 13.15 -21.22
N ASP A 315 -7.89 11.91 -21.16
CA ASP A 315 -9.02 11.44 -21.94
C ASP A 315 -10.33 11.92 -21.32
N HIS A 316 -11.29 12.20 -22.19
CA HIS A 316 -12.64 12.60 -21.80
C HIS A 316 -13.53 11.37 -21.63
N ASP A 317 -14.47 11.44 -20.70
CA ASP A 317 -15.43 10.35 -20.43
C ASP A 317 -14.76 8.97 -20.32
N TYR A 318 -13.67 8.89 -19.54
CA TYR A 318 -12.85 7.69 -19.41
C TYR A 318 -13.56 6.62 -18.57
N PRO A 319 -13.84 5.43 -19.12
CA PRO A 319 -14.47 4.35 -18.38
C PRO A 319 -13.48 3.68 -17.44
N ILE A 320 -13.85 3.51 -16.17
CA ILE A 320 -13.04 2.73 -15.23
C ILE A 320 -13.20 1.23 -15.53
N PRO A 321 -12.12 0.51 -15.88
CA PRO A 321 -12.18 -0.93 -16.08
C PRO A 321 -12.48 -1.62 -14.76
N THR A 322 -13.56 -2.39 -14.74
CA THR A 322 -13.96 -3.21 -13.60
C THR A 322 -13.58 -4.67 -13.83
N THR A 323 -12.90 -5.27 -12.87
CA THR A 323 -12.45 -6.67 -12.94
C THR A 323 -12.60 -7.33 -11.58
N ASP A 324 -12.63 -8.66 -11.55
CA ASP A 324 -12.57 -9.45 -10.31
C ASP A 324 -11.12 -9.56 -9.76
N GLU A 325 -10.12 -9.08 -10.51
CA GLU A 325 -8.69 -9.23 -10.19
C GLU A 325 -8.17 -8.16 -9.22
N TYR A 326 -8.81 -6.99 -9.20
CA TYR A 326 -8.44 -5.87 -8.35
C TYR A 326 -9.64 -4.97 -8.04
N GLN A 327 -9.57 -4.24 -6.93
CA GLN A 327 -10.59 -3.27 -6.56
C GLN A 327 -10.27 -1.91 -7.18
N SER A 328 -11.15 -1.39 -8.04
CA SER A 328 -11.04 -0.03 -8.56
C SER A 328 -11.78 0.96 -7.65
N ILE A 329 -11.11 2.03 -7.24
CA ILE A 329 -11.58 2.99 -6.24
C ILE A 329 -11.44 4.40 -6.79
N LYS A 330 -12.57 5.08 -7.02
CA LYS A 330 -12.58 6.51 -7.27
C LYS A 330 -12.45 7.27 -5.95
N ILE A 331 -11.43 8.12 -5.83
CA ILE A 331 -11.27 8.97 -4.65
C ILE A 331 -12.04 10.27 -4.89
N ASP A 332 -12.93 10.61 -3.96
CA ASP A 332 -13.66 11.87 -4.02
C ASP A 332 -12.79 13.05 -3.58
N SER A 333 -13.01 14.22 -4.18
CA SER A 333 -12.32 15.45 -3.79
C SER A 333 -12.71 15.87 -2.37
N LYS A 334 -11.73 16.07 -1.50
CA LYS A 334 -11.94 16.59 -0.15
C LYS A 334 -12.10 18.11 -0.13
N ILE A 335 -11.47 18.81 -1.09
CA ILE A 335 -11.61 20.25 -1.26
C ILE A 335 -12.52 20.58 -2.44
N SER A 336 -13.24 21.69 -2.31
CA SER A 336 -14.09 22.20 -3.39
C SER A 336 -13.26 22.87 -4.48
N LYS A 337 -13.86 22.98 -5.67
CA LYS A 337 -13.31 23.74 -6.81
C LYS A 337 -13.00 25.20 -6.43
N LEU A 338 -13.77 25.78 -5.51
CA LEU A 338 -13.56 27.16 -5.03
C LEU A 338 -12.26 27.26 -4.23
N ILE A 339 -12.06 26.36 -3.25
CA ILE A 339 -10.85 26.32 -2.42
C ILE A 339 -9.61 26.09 -3.29
N ALA A 340 -9.69 25.16 -4.25
CA ALA A 340 -8.58 24.90 -5.18
C ALA A 340 -8.20 26.15 -5.99
N LYS A 341 -9.19 26.93 -6.45
CA LYS A 341 -8.94 28.21 -7.12
C LYS A 341 -8.29 29.24 -6.20
N GLU A 342 -8.71 29.33 -4.95
CA GLU A 342 -8.12 30.26 -3.99
C GLU A 342 -6.66 29.92 -3.71
N ASN A 343 -6.33 28.65 -3.50
CA ASN A 343 -4.96 28.18 -3.30
C ASN A 343 -4.08 28.44 -4.54
N ALA A 344 -4.62 28.18 -5.73
CA ALA A 344 -3.94 28.48 -6.99
C ALA A 344 -3.68 29.98 -7.13
N ILE A 345 -4.68 30.82 -6.90
CA ILE A 345 -4.54 32.29 -6.97
C ILE A 345 -3.47 32.78 -5.99
N GLY A 346 -3.44 32.27 -4.76
CA GLY A 346 -2.41 32.62 -3.78
C GLY A 346 -0.99 32.31 -4.29
N SER A 347 -0.79 31.12 -4.83
CA SER A 347 0.50 30.68 -5.37
C SER A 347 0.90 31.45 -6.65
N ILE A 348 -0.07 31.79 -7.50
CA ILE A 348 0.14 32.61 -8.70
C ILE A 348 0.57 34.03 -8.30
N ILE A 349 -0.10 34.66 -7.32
CA ILE A 349 0.28 36.00 -6.80
C ILE A 349 1.71 35.96 -6.27
N TYR A 350 2.03 34.96 -5.44
CA TYR A 350 3.36 34.81 -4.85
C TYR A 350 4.44 34.68 -5.93
N THR A 351 4.25 33.76 -6.87
CA THR A 351 5.20 33.51 -7.96
C THR A 351 5.39 34.72 -8.88
N ASN A 352 4.34 35.53 -9.08
CA ASN A 352 4.37 36.70 -9.96
C ASN A 352 4.63 38.03 -9.24
N THR A 353 4.96 38.01 -7.95
CA THR A 353 5.40 39.20 -7.24
C THR A 353 6.82 39.54 -7.67
N LYS A 354 7.03 40.74 -8.24
CA LYS A 354 8.34 41.18 -8.76
C LYS A 354 8.75 42.50 -8.15
N THR A 355 10.01 42.59 -7.73
CA THR A 355 10.64 43.84 -7.27
C THR A 355 11.49 44.42 -8.39
N PHE A 356 11.34 45.73 -8.61
CA PHE A 356 12.08 46.51 -9.60
C PHE A 356 12.83 47.61 -8.87
N ASN A 357 14.02 47.95 -9.36
CA ASN A 357 14.77 49.10 -8.85
C ASN A 357 14.45 50.33 -9.71
N TYR A 358 14.23 51.46 -9.06
CA TYR A 358 14.06 52.75 -9.74
C TYR A 358 14.94 53.83 -9.11
N GLU A 359 15.38 54.76 -9.93
CA GLU A 359 16.22 55.89 -9.51
C GLU A 359 15.35 57.06 -9.05
N LEU A 360 15.73 57.67 -7.94
CA LEU A 360 15.12 58.92 -7.50
C LEU A 360 15.58 60.06 -8.42
N LYS A 361 14.63 60.75 -9.05
CA LYS A 361 14.94 62.02 -9.72
C LYS A 361 15.42 62.99 -8.65
N GLY A 362 16.73 63.31 -8.67
CA GLY A 362 17.36 64.19 -7.69
C GLY A 362 16.56 65.48 -7.52
N LYS A 363 16.30 65.87 -6.27
CA LYS A 363 15.80 67.21 -5.99
C LYS A 363 16.83 68.19 -6.53
N ARG A 364 16.44 69.10 -7.44
CA ARG A 364 17.27 70.27 -7.76
C ARG A 364 17.59 70.99 -6.44
N LYS A 365 18.81 70.84 -5.92
CA LYS A 365 19.31 71.68 -4.82
C LYS A 365 19.25 73.13 -5.33
N LYS A 366 18.58 74.00 -4.60
CA LYS A 366 18.62 75.44 -4.82
C LYS A 366 19.96 75.92 -4.26
N ASN A 367 20.83 76.38 -5.17
CA ASN A 367 22.11 77.06 -4.96
C ASN A 367 23.31 76.22 -4.51
N ASP A 368 24.32 76.23 -5.38
CA ASP A 368 25.76 76.40 -5.12
C ASP A 368 26.42 75.60 -3.99
N ASP A 369 26.31 74.28 -4.01
CA ASP A 369 27.40 73.44 -3.53
C ASP A 369 27.58 72.22 -4.43
N PHE A 370 28.79 72.13 -4.96
CA PHE A 370 29.27 71.13 -5.91
C PHE A 370 29.50 69.83 -5.14
N ASP A 371 28.50 68.95 -5.11
CA ASP A 371 28.62 67.66 -4.44
C ASP A 371 28.52 66.51 -5.45
N PHE A 372 29.60 65.73 -5.49
CA PHE A 372 29.86 64.64 -6.40
C PHE A 372 29.14 63.38 -5.89
N GLU A 373 27.80 63.33 -6.00
CA GLU A 373 27.03 62.11 -5.73
C GLU A 373 27.24 61.12 -6.89
N LEU A 374 28.33 60.36 -6.79
CA LEU A 374 28.82 59.38 -7.78
C LEU A 374 27.87 58.20 -8.06
N PHE A 375 26.77 58.07 -7.33
CA PHE A 375 25.83 56.95 -7.47
C PHE A 375 24.37 57.42 -7.26
N PRO A 376 23.47 57.20 -8.23
CA PRO A 376 22.06 57.52 -8.06
C PRO A 376 21.46 56.69 -6.91
N GLU A 377 20.73 57.33 -5.99
CA GLU A 377 19.96 56.61 -4.97
C GLU A 377 18.86 55.78 -5.66
N THR A 378 19.01 54.45 -5.64
CA THR A 378 17.99 53.51 -6.10
C THR A 378 17.08 53.08 -4.96
N ARG A 379 15.79 52.92 -5.23
CA ARG A 379 14.81 52.32 -4.31
C ARG A 379 14.08 51.16 -4.95
N ASP A 380 13.56 50.28 -4.11
CA ASP A 380 12.79 49.12 -4.53
C ASP A 380 11.32 49.48 -4.73
N PHE A 381 10.74 48.95 -5.80
CA PHE A 381 9.33 49.04 -6.14
C PHE A 381 8.79 47.64 -6.45
N THR A 382 7.93 47.12 -5.57
CA THR A 382 7.37 45.78 -5.73
C THR A 382 5.98 45.82 -6.35
N ILE A 383 5.81 45.10 -7.46
CA ILE A 383 4.51 44.80 -8.04
C ILE A 383 4.01 43.48 -7.46
N VAL A 384 2.97 43.58 -6.63
CA VAL A 384 2.16 42.44 -6.20
C VAL A 384 0.86 42.42 -7.03
N PRO A 385 0.61 41.36 -7.83
CA PRO A 385 -0.67 41.15 -8.50
C PRO A 385 -1.83 41.02 -7.50
N LYS A 386 -3.00 41.56 -7.85
CA LYS A 386 -4.24 41.36 -7.08
C LYS A 386 -5.06 40.22 -7.67
N LYS A 387 -6.04 39.71 -6.91
CA LYS A 387 -6.98 38.67 -7.41
C LYS A 387 -7.65 39.08 -8.73
N GLY A 388 -8.03 40.36 -8.88
CA GLY A 388 -8.66 40.87 -10.11
C GLY A 388 -7.72 40.96 -11.33
N ASP A 389 -6.40 40.92 -11.13
CA ASP A 389 -5.42 40.94 -12.20
C ASP A 389 -5.15 39.54 -12.81
N ILE A 390 -5.74 38.51 -12.18
CA ILE A 390 -5.56 37.10 -12.54
C ILE A 390 -6.85 36.61 -13.18
N THR A 391 -6.76 36.20 -14.44
CA THR A 391 -7.88 35.59 -15.16
C THR A 391 -7.75 34.08 -15.11
N ILE A 392 -8.74 33.40 -14.54
CA ILE A 392 -8.86 31.94 -14.60
C ILE A 392 -9.65 31.57 -15.85
N LYS A 393 -8.97 31.01 -16.86
CA LYS A 393 -9.55 30.64 -18.15
C LYS A 393 -10.37 29.35 -18.05
N GLU A 394 -9.86 28.37 -17.32
CA GLU A 394 -10.47 27.04 -17.23
C GLU A 394 -10.14 26.39 -15.88
N THR A 395 -11.05 25.54 -15.40
CA THR A 395 -10.78 24.69 -14.24
C THR A 395 -11.50 23.35 -14.40
N GLN A 396 -10.73 22.28 -14.51
CA GLN A 396 -11.18 20.92 -14.70
C GLN A 396 -10.58 20.00 -13.62
N ILE A 397 -11.31 18.93 -13.27
CA ILE A 397 -10.83 17.90 -12.35
C ILE A 397 -10.35 16.70 -13.17
N VAL A 398 -9.08 16.33 -13.01
CA VAL A 398 -8.42 15.23 -13.72
C VAL A 398 -8.10 14.14 -12.73
N HIS A 399 -8.47 12.90 -13.05
CA HIS A 399 -8.17 11.74 -12.23
C HIS A 399 -6.93 11.02 -12.74
N VAL A 400 -6.00 10.71 -11.86
CA VAL A 400 -4.77 10.00 -12.19
C VAL A 400 -4.84 8.59 -11.59
N PRO A 401 -4.65 7.52 -12.39
CA PRO A 401 -4.65 6.15 -11.88
C PRO A 401 -3.38 5.86 -11.06
N LYS A 402 -3.51 5.25 -9.89
CA LYS A 402 -2.43 4.80 -9.01
C LYS A 402 -2.70 3.36 -8.56
N TRP A 403 -1.79 2.46 -8.85
CA TRP A 403 -1.76 1.10 -8.32
C TRP A 403 -1.20 1.08 -6.89
N ASP A 404 -1.82 0.26 -6.05
CA ASP A 404 -1.35 -0.13 -4.72
C ASP A 404 -1.52 -1.65 -4.60
N ILE A 405 -0.39 -2.36 -4.68
CA ILE A 405 -0.33 -3.81 -4.73
C ILE A 405 0.42 -4.32 -3.49
N GLU A 406 -0.17 -5.25 -2.76
CA GLU A 406 0.49 -5.98 -1.69
C GLU A 406 0.87 -7.39 -2.17
N PHE A 407 2.16 -7.68 -2.10
CA PHE A 407 2.73 -9.00 -2.33
C PHE A 407 3.09 -9.64 -0.99
N ILE A 408 2.90 -10.95 -0.89
CA ILE A 408 3.34 -11.76 0.24
C ILE A 408 4.33 -12.79 -0.27
N SER A 409 5.44 -12.93 0.43
CA SER A 409 6.38 -14.04 0.29
C SER A 409 6.82 -14.45 1.68
N GLY A 410 6.69 -15.73 2.03
CA GLY A 410 6.97 -16.22 3.39
C GLY A 410 6.22 -15.38 4.44
N GLU A 411 6.99 -14.76 5.35
CA GLU A 411 6.48 -13.87 6.39
C GLU A 411 6.55 -12.38 6.01
N THR A 412 7.11 -12.07 4.84
CA THR A 412 7.36 -10.69 4.40
C THR A 412 6.24 -10.16 3.50
N ILE A 413 5.76 -8.96 3.83
CA ILE A 413 4.77 -8.23 3.05
C ILE A 413 5.46 -7.06 2.34
N TYR A 414 5.25 -6.96 1.03
CA TYR A 414 5.75 -5.88 0.19
C TYR A 414 4.62 -5.06 -0.37
N ARG A 415 4.73 -3.73 -0.31
CA ARG A 415 3.76 -2.82 -0.90
C ARG A 415 4.38 -2.06 -2.07
N ARG A 416 3.86 -2.28 -3.28
CA ARG A 416 4.25 -1.61 -4.51
C ARG A 416 3.22 -0.54 -4.87
N GLU A 417 3.69 0.68 -5.09
CA GLU A 417 2.88 1.82 -5.51
C GLU A 417 3.40 2.39 -6.82
N VAL A 418 2.53 2.49 -7.83
CA VAL A 418 2.91 2.90 -9.20
C VAL A 418 1.82 3.74 -9.82
N ILE A 419 2.18 4.82 -10.51
CA ILE A 419 1.21 5.60 -11.30
C ILE A 419 0.86 4.81 -12.56
N GLY A 420 -0.41 4.45 -12.72
CA GLY A 420 -0.91 3.55 -13.76
C GLY A 420 -0.87 4.12 -15.18
N HIS A 421 -0.68 5.43 -15.34
CA HIS A 421 -0.56 6.05 -16.65
C HIS A 421 0.72 5.60 -17.36
N LYS A 422 1.91 5.98 -16.88
CA LYS A 422 3.19 5.55 -17.48
C LYS A 422 3.87 4.37 -16.81
N GLY A 423 3.42 3.95 -15.64
CA GLY A 423 4.15 2.99 -14.81
C GLY A 423 5.23 3.64 -13.95
N THR A 424 5.13 4.93 -13.68
CA THR A 424 6.09 5.65 -12.83
C THR A 424 6.05 5.09 -11.41
N ILE A 425 7.16 4.50 -10.96
CA ILE A 425 7.26 3.82 -9.67
C ILE A 425 7.39 4.85 -8.55
N ILE A 426 6.44 4.82 -7.60
CA ILE A 426 6.50 5.60 -6.36
C ILE A 426 7.28 4.79 -5.30
N ALA A 427 6.90 3.52 -5.14
CA ALA A 427 7.56 2.59 -4.22
C ALA A 427 7.55 1.17 -4.80
N ASP A 428 8.71 0.50 -4.78
CA ASP A 428 8.82 -0.91 -5.16
C ASP A 428 9.86 -1.66 -4.29
N PRO A 429 9.51 -2.00 -3.04
CA PRO A 429 10.43 -2.64 -2.11
C PRO A 429 10.73 -4.10 -2.47
N ILE A 430 9.89 -4.77 -3.28
CA ILE A 430 10.14 -6.14 -3.74
C ILE A 430 11.09 -6.18 -4.94
N GLY A 431 11.11 -5.12 -5.76
CA GLY A 431 12.00 -5.00 -6.91
C GLY A 431 13.48 -4.79 -6.57
N HIS A 432 13.80 -4.43 -5.32
CA HIS A 432 15.17 -4.13 -4.90
C HIS A 432 15.59 -4.83 -3.61
N CYS A 433 16.86 -5.21 -3.54
CA CYS A 433 17.42 -5.86 -2.37
C CYS A 433 17.59 -4.88 -1.18
N PRO A 434 17.09 -5.21 0.03
CA PRO A 434 17.12 -4.32 1.19
C PRO A 434 18.53 -4.16 1.80
N GLN A 435 19.45 -5.10 1.55
CA GLN A 435 20.79 -5.10 2.14
C GLN A 435 21.77 -4.09 1.49
N HIS A 436 21.34 -3.36 0.46
CA HIS A 436 22.13 -2.29 -0.16
C HIS A 436 21.66 -0.88 0.23
N LYS A 437 20.86 -0.76 1.30
CA LYS A 437 20.58 0.54 1.92
C LYS A 437 21.73 0.90 2.86
N ILE A 438 22.70 1.67 2.36
CA ILE A 438 23.71 2.30 3.21
C ILE A 438 23.14 3.65 3.67
N ILE A 439 22.98 3.81 4.98
CA ILE A 439 22.77 5.06 5.74
C ILE A 439 22.39 6.27 4.86
N GLY A 440 21.10 6.40 4.54
CA GLY A 440 20.53 7.59 3.88
C GLY A 440 20.87 7.80 2.40
N LEU A 441 21.71 6.97 1.78
CA LEU A 441 22.14 7.10 0.38
C LEU A 441 21.73 5.87 -0.43
N GLU A 442 20.68 6.00 -1.25
CA GLU A 442 20.21 4.98 -2.22
C GLU A 442 21.16 4.81 -3.43
N LEU A 443 22.48 4.86 -3.24
CA LEU A 443 23.46 4.91 -4.34
C LEU A 443 23.56 3.60 -5.14
N PHE A 444 23.17 2.46 -4.57
CA PHE A 444 23.33 1.15 -5.23
C PHE A 444 22.10 0.25 -5.03
N LYS A 445 20.95 0.63 -5.63
CA LYS A 445 19.82 -0.29 -5.76
C LYS A 445 20.21 -1.45 -6.67
N LYS A 446 20.37 -2.64 -6.09
CA LYS A 446 20.47 -3.88 -6.89
C LYS A 446 19.11 -4.51 -7.03
N ASN A 447 18.77 -4.90 -8.25
CA ASN A 447 17.53 -5.59 -8.54
C ASN A 447 17.47 -6.93 -7.80
N THR A 448 16.28 -7.24 -7.32
CA THR A 448 15.97 -8.54 -6.72
C THR A 448 16.09 -9.62 -7.79
N LEU A 449 16.81 -10.70 -7.47
CA LEU A 449 16.92 -11.88 -8.32
C LEU A 449 15.90 -12.94 -7.92
N ALA A 450 15.72 -13.15 -6.62
CA ALA A 450 14.84 -14.16 -6.04
C ALA A 450 14.40 -13.74 -4.64
N VAL A 451 13.32 -14.34 -4.15
CA VAL A 451 12.94 -14.29 -2.73
C VAL A 451 13.47 -15.51 -2.00
N CYS A 452 13.88 -15.36 -0.74
CA CYS A 452 14.21 -16.52 0.08
C CYS A 452 12.93 -17.33 0.38
N GLU A 453 12.99 -18.64 0.19
CA GLU A 453 11.82 -19.52 0.37
C GLU A 453 11.46 -19.80 1.83
N ILE A 454 12.28 -19.33 2.78
CA ILE A 454 12.03 -19.49 4.22
C ILE A 454 11.42 -18.21 4.81
N ASP A 455 12.12 -17.08 4.74
CA ASP A 455 11.64 -15.80 5.31
C ASP A 455 10.95 -14.87 4.31
N GLY A 456 11.02 -15.17 3.01
CA GLY A 456 10.41 -14.37 1.95
C GLY A 456 11.17 -13.11 1.55
N LYS A 457 12.39 -12.89 2.06
CA LYS A 457 13.15 -11.68 1.74
C LYS A 457 13.54 -11.64 0.25
N ALA A 458 13.17 -10.56 -0.44
CA ALA A 458 13.58 -10.19 -1.78
C ALA A 458 15.06 -9.77 -1.81
N LEU A 459 15.92 -10.56 -2.46
CA LEU A 459 17.37 -10.42 -2.41
C LEU A 459 18.01 -10.43 -3.80
N CYS A 460 19.13 -9.71 -3.94
CA CYS A 460 19.90 -9.65 -5.18
C CYS A 460 20.81 -10.88 -5.31
N LYS A 461 21.48 -11.02 -6.47
CA LYS A 461 22.40 -12.12 -6.77
C LYS A 461 23.54 -12.34 -5.75
N ASP A 462 23.91 -11.31 -4.98
CA ASP A 462 25.02 -11.39 -4.02
C ASP A 462 24.56 -11.85 -2.63
N HIS A 463 23.25 -11.82 -2.37
CA HIS A 463 22.66 -12.08 -1.06
C HIS A 463 21.65 -13.22 -1.06
N VAL A 464 21.38 -13.81 -2.23
CA VAL A 464 20.51 -14.97 -2.39
C VAL A 464 21.26 -16.09 -3.09
N PHE A 465 21.11 -17.30 -2.57
CA PHE A 465 21.84 -18.47 -3.02
C PHE A 465 20.90 -19.62 -3.33
N GLN A 466 21.14 -20.28 -4.46
CA GLN A 466 20.39 -21.46 -4.84
C GLN A 466 21.10 -22.72 -4.33
N CYS A 467 20.42 -23.55 -3.55
CA CYS A 467 20.96 -24.83 -3.10
C CYS A 467 21.13 -25.77 -4.30
N PRO A 468 22.33 -26.33 -4.56
CA PRO A 468 22.54 -27.24 -5.70
C PRO A 468 21.68 -28.50 -5.63
N SER A 469 21.41 -29.01 -4.43
CA SER A 469 20.72 -30.27 -4.18
C SER A 469 19.20 -30.18 -4.42
N CYS A 470 18.53 -29.15 -3.89
CA CYS A 470 17.07 -29.02 -3.99
C CYS A 470 16.57 -27.82 -4.79
N LYS A 471 17.47 -27.01 -5.34
CA LYS A 471 17.18 -25.81 -6.14
C LYS A 471 16.41 -24.69 -5.43
N ARG A 472 16.19 -24.80 -4.11
CA ARG A 472 15.58 -23.74 -3.29
C ARG A 472 16.50 -22.52 -3.19
N TRP A 473 15.89 -21.33 -3.23
CA TRP A 473 16.58 -20.06 -3.00
C TRP A 473 16.54 -19.67 -1.54
N ASN A 474 17.71 -19.39 -0.96
CA ASN A 474 17.85 -19.05 0.45
C ASN A 474 18.71 -17.78 0.62
N CYS A 475 18.38 -16.97 1.62
CA CYS A 475 19.24 -15.88 2.05
C CYS A 475 20.48 -16.43 2.80
N GLU A 476 21.41 -15.55 3.14
CA GLU A 476 22.60 -15.93 3.91
C GLU A 476 22.25 -16.63 5.23
N ASP A 477 21.31 -16.09 6.01
CA ASP A 477 20.86 -16.65 7.30
C ASP A 477 20.23 -18.04 7.18
N HIS A 478 19.61 -18.33 6.03
CA HIS A 478 18.92 -19.58 5.74
C HIS A 478 19.75 -20.54 4.88
N SER A 479 21.03 -20.22 4.68
CA SER A 479 21.96 -21.02 3.92
C SER A 479 23.21 -21.32 4.73
N VAL A 480 23.91 -22.38 4.38
CA VAL A 480 25.17 -22.75 4.99
C VAL A 480 26.21 -22.89 3.90
N LYS A 481 27.31 -22.16 4.07
CA LYS A 481 28.42 -22.13 3.13
C LYS A 481 29.39 -23.28 3.40
N CYS A 482 29.74 -24.04 2.36
CA CYS A 482 30.81 -25.01 2.47
C CYS A 482 32.15 -24.31 2.69
N SER A 483 32.86 -24.67 3.77
CA SER A 483 34.17 -24.10 4.14
C SER A 483 35.31 -24.38 3.15
N ILE A 484 35.08 -25.24 2.15
CA ILE A 484 36.08 -25.64 1.15
C ILE A 484 35.78 -25.02 -0.22
N CYS A 485 34.61 -25.28 -0.81
CA CYS A 485 34.28 -24.78 -2.15
C CYS A 485 33.53 -23.43 -2.15
N GLY A 486 33.04 -22.97 -0.99
CA GLY A 486 32.31 -21.71 -0.86
C GLY A 486 30.88 -21.74 -1.39
N ILE A 487 30.39 -22.87 -1.89
CA ILE A 487 29.00 -23.03 -2.36
C ILE A 487 28.04 -23.07 -1.16
N HIS A 488 26.89 -22.43 -1.30
CA HIS A 488 25.83 -22.39 -0.30
C HIS A 488 24.79 -23.51 -0.49
N TYR A 489 24.39 -24.12 0.61
CA TYR A 489 23.39 -25.19 0.67
C TYR A 489 22.30 -24.82 1.67
N CYS A 490 21.11 -25.44 1.56
CA CYS A 490 20.15 -25.42 2.68
C CYS A 490 20.77 -26.14 3.89
N SER A 491 20.38 -25.77 5.10
CA SER A 491 20.80 -26.43 6.35
C SER A 491 20.57 -27.96 6.33
N GLU A 492 19.50 -28.41 5.66
CA GLU A 492 19.16 -29.82 5.49
C GLU A 492 20.11 -30.60 4.57
N HIS A 493 20.80 -29.91 3.64
CA HIS A 493 21.64 -30.55 2.61
C HIS A 493 23.15 -30.41 2.86
N ILE A 494 23.55 -29.96 4.06
CA ILE A 494 24.96 -29.87 4.44
C ILE A 494 25.15 -30.22 5.92
N THR A 495 25.25 -31.52 6.18
CA THR A 495 25.34 -32.06 7.54
C THR A 495 26.74 -32.54 7.91
N ASN A 496 27.62 -32.75 6.93
CA ASN A 496 28.98 -33.24 7.20
C ASN A 496 29.81 -32.17 7.92
N LYS A 497 30.41 -32.57 9.04
CA LYS A 497 31.38 -31.78 9.80
C LYS A 497 32.76 -32.41 9.68
N CYS A 498 33.78 -31.59 9.45
CA CYS A 498 35.16 -32.06 9.51
C CYS A 498 35.53 -32.40 10.95
N SER A 499 36.09 -33.58 11.18
CA SER A 499 36.45 -34.03 12.55
C SER A 499 37.69 -33.33 13.14
N ASP A 500 38.42 -32.53 12.35
CA ASP A 500 39.61 -31.79 12.81
C ASP A 500 39.34 -30.31 13.06
N CYS A 501 38.46 -29.66 12.26
CA CYS A 501 38.17 -28.22 12.39
C CYS A 501 36.69 -27.88 12.62
N GLU A 502 35.84 -28.90 12.75
CA GLU A 502 34.39 -28.82 13.01
C GLU A 502 33.57 -28.05 11.97
N SER A 503 34.21 -27.54 10.91
CA SER A 503 33.56 -26.78 9.86
C SER A 503 32.66 -27.66 8.99
N LEU A 504 31.53 -27.10 8.57
CA LEU A 504 30.59 -27.76 7.67
C LEU A 504 31.17 -27.84 6.24
N VAL A 505 30.99 -29.01 5.61
CA VAL A 505 31.47 -29.31 4.27
C VAL A 505 30.41 -30.03 3.45
N CYS A 506 30.34 -29.77 2.15
CA CYS A 506 29.46 -30.52 1.26
C CYS A 506 29.98 -31.96 1.07
N ASP A 507 29.12 -32.86 0.59
CA ASP A 507 29.48 -34.26 0.33
C ASP A 507 30.72 -34.39 -0.57
N GLU A 508 30.82 -33.58 -1.62
CA GLU A 508 31.97 -33.60 -2.55
C GLU A 508 33.29 -33.13 -1.92
N CYS A 509 33.22 -32.36 -0.82
CA CYS A 509 34.37 -31.86 -0.09
C CYS A 509 34.64 -32.63 1.22
N SER A 510 33.76 -33.58 1.55
CA SER A 510 33.86 -34.48 2.70
C SER A 510 34.43 -35.81 2.25
N LEU A 511 35.51 -36.24 2.90
CA LEU A 511 36.13 -37.53 2.61
C LEU A 511 36.22 -38.34 3.91
N LYS A 512 35.88 -39.63 3.83
CA LYS A 512 35.91 -40.56 4.97
C LYS A 512 37.29 -41.18 5.11
N CYS A 513 37.96 -40.97 6.23
CA CYS A 513 39.31 -41.49 6.45
C CYS A 513 39.29 -43.03 6.57
N PRO A 514 40.12 -43.78 5.81
CA PRO A 514 40.14 -45.24 5.86
C PRO A 514 40.80 -45.83 7.11
N ILE A 515 41.33 -44.99 8.01
CA ILE A 515 41.92 -45.41 9.29
C ILE A 515 40.92 -45.22 10.43
N CYS A 516 40.37 -44.01 10.60
CA CYS A 516 39.47 -43.71 11.73
C CYS A 516 37.98 -43.76 11.37
N GLY A 517 37.62 -43.89 10.09
CA GLY A 517 36.24 -43.93 9.61
C GLY A 517 35.47 -42.61 9.74
N ARG A 518 36.10 -41.52 10.21
CA ARG A 518 35.46 -40.21 10.39
C ARG A 518 35.55 -39.35 9.12
N ASN A 519 34.68 -38.36 9.01
CA ASN A 519 34.65 -37.40 7.90
C ASN A 519 35.63 -36.23 8.14
N HIS A 520 36.40 -35.90 7.11
CA HIS A 520 37.38 -34.82 7.13
C HIS A 520 37.26 -33.99 5.84
N CYS A 521 37.47 -32.68 5.96
CA CYS A 521 37.50 -31.80 4.79
C CYS A 521 38.80 -31.99 4.02
N LYS A 522 38.78 -31.75 2.69
CA LYS A 522 39.97 -31.90 1.81
C LYS A 522 41.23 -31.18 2.30
N LYS A 523 41.12 -30.07 3.06
CA LYS A 523 42.28 -29.36 3.65
C LYS A 523 43.02 -30.17 4.73
N HIS A 524 42.37 -31.12 5.37
CA HIS A 524 42.96 -31.98 6.41
C HIS A 524 43.35 -33.36 5.89
N TRP A 525 43.46 -33.51 4.56
CA TRP A 525 43.96 -34.71 3.94
C TRP A 525 45.42 -34.56 3.56
N VAL A 526 46.18 -35.61 3.82
CA VAL A 526 47.60 -35.70 3.50
C VAL A 526 47.88 -37.07 2.89
N LYS A 527 48.87 -37.12 1.99
CA LYS A 527 49.31 -38.37 1.37
C LYS A 527 50.41 -39.00 2.23
N CYS A 528 50.31 -40.30 2.48
CA CYS A 528 51.33 -41.04 3.19
C CYS A 528 52.57 -41.24 2.32
N ASP A 529 53.75 -40.82 2.78
CA ASP A 529 55.01 -40.97 2.01
C ASP A 529 55.48 -42.43 1.88
N LYS A 530 54.92 -43.38 2.64
CA LYS A 530 55.31 -44.80 2.60
C LYS A 530 54.41 -45.64 1.70
N CYS A 531 53.08 -45.55 1.87
CA CYS A 531 52.12 -46.35 1.11
C CYS A 531 51.35 -45.57 0.04
N ASN A 532 51.55 -44.25 -0.04
CA ASN A 532 50.87 -43.37 -0.99
C ASN A 532 49.35 -43.21 -0.76
N ASP A 533 48.78 -43.86 0.27
CA ASP A 533 47.38 -43.68 0.66
C ASP A 533 47.11 -42.27 1.14
N GLU A 534 45.96 -41.73 0.76
CA GLU A 534 45.44 -40.49 1.30
C GLU A 534 44.73 -40.79 2.64
N VAL A 535 45.06 -40.03 3.68
CA VAL A 535 44.49 -40.19 5.02
C VAL A 535 44.31 -38.84 5.71
N CYS A 536 43.50 -38.77 6.75
CA CYS A 536 43.40 -37.54 7.53
C CYS A 536 44.68 -37.24 8.31
N ILE A 537 44.98 -35.95 8.49
CA ILE A 537 46.19 -35.48 9.17
C ILE A 537 46.31 -36.03 10.60
N SER A 538 45.19 -36.18 11.31
CA SER A 538 45.12 -36.78 12.66
C SER A 538 45.45 -38.28 12.70
N CYS A 539 45.45 -38.96 11.56
CA CYS A 539 45.90 -40.34 11.41
C CYS A 539 47.31 -40.45 10.82
N THR A 540 48.06 -39.35 10.79
CA THR A 540 49.48 -39.32 10.40
C THR A 540 50.36 -38.83 11.54
N THR A 541 51.65 -39.14 11.42
CA THR A 541 52.70 -38.50 12.21
C THR A 541 53.64 -37.78 11.26
N THR A 542 54.00 -36.55 11.63
CA THR A 542 54.97 -35.75 10.88
C THR A 542 56.37 -36.13 11.33
N LYS A 543 57.21 -36.61 10.42
CA LYS A 543 58.66 -36.78 10.65
C LYS A 543 59.39 -35.65 9.94
N THR A 544 60.10 -34.82 10.70
CA THR A 544 61.03 -33.83 10.16
C THR A 544 62.34 -34.50 9.79
N SER A 545 62.69 -34.46 8.51
CA SER A 545 64.03 -34.78 8.04
C SER A 545 65.00 -33.65 8.43
N MET A 546 66.28 -33.96 8.67
CA MET A 546 67.34 -32.98 9.00
C MET A 546 67.53 -31.86 7.95
N LEU A 547 66.89 -31.97 6.78
CA LEU A 547 66.86 -30.95 5.72
C LEU A 547 65.41 -30.68 5.28
N VAL A 548 64.73 -29.79 6.00
CA VAL A 548 63.56 -28.92 5.64
C VAL A 548 62.24 -29.57 5.16
N PHE A 549 62.20 -30.81 4.68
CA PHE A 549 60.96 -31.43 4.17
C PHE A 549 60.19 -32.21 5.27
N LYS A 550 58.92 -31.86 5.46
CA LYS A 550 57.98 -32.60 6.33
C LYS A 550 57.53 -33.87 5.61
N LYS A 551 57.74 -35.03 6.23
CA LYS A 551 57.17 -36.32 5.78
C LYS A 551 55.98 -36.71 6.63
N TYR A 552 54.90 -37.17 6.02
CA TYR A 552 53.69 -37.67 6.66
C TYR A 552 53.62 -39.20 6.54
N ILE A 553 53.65 -39.90 7.68
CA ILE A 553 53.52 -41.37 7.72
C ILE A 553 52.22 -41.73 8.40
N CYS A 554 51.33 -42.46 7.72
CA CYS A 554 50.06 -42.89 8.28
C CYS A 554 50.25 -43.92 9.40
N LYS A 555 49.33 -43.97 10.37
CA LYS A 555 49.42 -44.89 11.53
C LYS A 555 49.54 -46.37 11.13
N LYS A 556 48.94 -46.79 10.01
CA LYS A 556 49.08 -48.16 9.45
C LYS A 556 50.49 -48.48 8.98
N CYS A 557 51.29 -47.47 8.63
CA CYS A 557 52.65 -47.60 8.13
C CYS A 557 53.72 -47.46 9.23
N GLN A 558 53.30 -47.12 10.45
CA GLN A 558 54.16 -46.96 11.63
C GLN A 558 54.36 -48.26 12.39
N THR A 559 53.36 -49.14 12.36
CA THR A 559 53.49 -50.57 12.59
C THR A 559 54.28 -51.20 11.45
#